data_AF-A0A0L6W5H0-F1
#
_entry.id   AF-A0A0L6W5H0-F1
#
_cell.length_a   1.000
_cell.length_b   1.000
_cell.length_c   1.000
_cell.angle_alpha   90.00
_cell.angle_beta   90.00
_cell.angle_gamma   90.00
#
_symmetry.space_group_name_H-M   'P 1'
#
loop_
_entity.id
_entity.type
_entity.pdbx_description
1 polymer ?
#
loop_
_entity_poly.entity_id
_entity_poly.type
_entity_poly.pdbx_seq_one_letter_code
_entity_poly.pdbx_strand_id
1 'polypeptide(L)'
;MFVKLHGGQKTKKEVDPAGQGQGLQPPGIVLKRTLARIMSVLLILAAVGAAAAWELYFDDRVNTVPVLVAARHIPKGSDLNPQDVSQVRARLETVPSGAVWDLRALAGKAAAVNIPKGMILADSLLDDAAIVLKPGQIYAPVPGQWIFAVPGSLRQKDIVSIYTVPAKAAETRSIPGLTGENRYSGIANTDLETGVMQYVYGGPVLQGVAVAHVKDSANREVKPVDQSRQRDDATGTIAQVELVLTNDQYRVLQRKALEGNKFIFTYN
;
A
#
# COMPACT_ATOMS: atom_id res chain seq x y z
N MET A 1 -69.69 -25.72 -0.34
CA MET A 1 -69.55 -26.40 0.97
C MET A 1 -69.59 -25.30 2.04
N PHE A 2 -70.77 -25.05 2.63
CA PHE A 2 -71.13 -25.32 4.05
C PHE A 2 -70.25 -24.49 5.05
N VAL A 3 -70.72 -23.70 6.04
CA VAL A 3 -72.00 -23.52 6.76
C VAL A 3 -72.07 -22.14 7.42
N LYS A 4 -73.30 -21.65 7.55
CA LYS A 4 -73.82 -20.48 8.28
C LYS A 4 -74.25 -20.87 9.71
N LEU A 5 -73.86 -20.15 10.77
CA LEU A 5 -74.55 -20.08 12.09
C LEU A 5 -74.14 -18.74 12.76
N HIS A 6 -74.97 -17.71 12.93
CA HIS A 6 -76.12 -17.49 13.83
C HIS A 6 -75.87 -17.78 15.32
N GLY A 7 -75.95 -16.71 16.13
CA GLY A 7 -76.01 -16.73 17.59
C GLY A 7 -75.32 -15.47 18.14
N GLY A 8 -75.92 -14.58 18.93
CA GLY A 8 -77.23 -14.52 19.56
C GLY A 8 -77.12 -13.36 20.55
N GLN A 9 -77.93 -12.31 20.38
CA GLN A 9 -78.01 -11.21 21.34
C GLN A 9 -78.58 -11.74 22.66
N LYS A 10 -77.85 -11.54 23.76
CA LYS A 10 -78.41 -11.57 25.11
C LYS A 10 -78.19 -10.20 25.74
N THR A 11 -79.26 -9.41 25.74
CA THR A 11 -79.45 -8.22 26.57
C THR A 11 -79.53 -8.64 28.03
N LYS A 12 -78.44 -8.48 28.78
CA LYS A 12 -78.47 -8.55 30.23
C LYS A 12 -78.76 -7.14 30.76
N LYS A 13 -80.03 -6.90 31.11
CA LYS A 13 -80.42 -5.81 32.01
C LYS A 13 -79.70 -6.06 33.33
N GLU A 14 -78.67 -5.26 33.60
CA GLU A 14 -78.03 -5.23 34.91
C GLU A 14 -78.55 -4.01 35.66
N VAL A 15 -79.01 -4.31 36.86
CA VAL A 15 -79.71 -3.46 37.80
C VAL A 15 -78.79 -2.34 38.24
N ASP A 16 -79.33 -1.13 38.23
CA ASP A 16 -78.74 0.09 38.78
C ASP A 16 -78.64 -0.05 40.31
N PRO A 17 -77.44 -0.21 40.90
CA PRO A 17 -77.30 -0.13 42.34
C PRO A 17 -77.16 1.35 42.71
N ALA A 18 -78.26 1.87 43.24
CA ALA A 18 -78.29 3.11 44.00
C ALA A 18 -77.11 3.20 44.98
N GLY A 19 -76.46 4.36 45.00
CA GLY A 19 -75.77 4.87 46.17
C GLY A 19 -74.46 4.18 46.54
N GLN A 20 -73.41 4.38 45.73
CA GLN A 20 -72.05 4.40 46.28
C GLN A 20 -71.62 5.85 46.42
N GLY A 21 -71.45 6.27 47.68
CA GLY A 21 -71.09 7.62 48.04
C GLY A 21 -69.88 8.10 47.26
N GLN A 22 -69.94 9.36 46.83
CA GLN A 22 -68.77 10.14 46.46
C GLN A 22 -67.89 10.28 47.70
N GLY A 23 -67.17 9.22 48.05
CA GLY A 23 -66.05 9.27 48.98
C GLY A 23 -65.06 10.25 48.37
N LEU A 24 -64.95 11.43 49.00
CA LEU A 24 -63.93 12.42 48.72
C LEU A 24 -62.60 11.69 48.60
N GLN A 25 -62.13 11.50 47.36
CA GLN A 25 -60.83 10.89 47.13
C GLN A 25 -59.81 11.79 47.84
N PRO A 26 -58.96 11.23 48.72
CA PRO A 26 -58.02 12.04 49.46
C PRO A 26 -57.16 12.85 48.47
N PRO A 27 -56.96 14.15 48.69
CA PRO A 27 -56.36 15.08 47.71
C PRO A 27 -54.97 14.67 47.21
N GLY A 28 -54.29 13.75 47.91
CA GLY A 28 -53.00 13.19 47.50
C GLY A 28 -53.04 12.22 46.29
N ILE A 29 -54.20 11.67 45.89
CA ILE A 29 -54.25 10.67 44.79
C ILE A 29 -54.25 11.35 43.41
N VAL A 30 -54.92 12.51 43.27
CA VAL A 30 -55.03 13.22 41.98
C VAL A 30 -53.69 13.85 41.59
N LEU A 31 -52.95 14.40 42.56
CA LEU A 31 -51.63 14.98 42.35
C LEU A 31 -50.60 13.94 41.89
N LYS A 32 -50.65 12.72 42.43
CA LYS A 32 -49.76 11.62 42.00
C LYS A 32 -50.01 11.23 40.54
N ARG A 33 -51.27 11.26 40.08
CA ARG A 33 -51.63 10.91 38.69
C ARG A 33 -51.21 11.98 37.68
N THR A 34 -51.35 13.26 38.01
CA THR A 34 -50.90 14.35 37.13
C THR A 34 -49.38 14.41 37.04
N LEU A 35 -48.69 14.26 38.17
CA LEU A 35 -47.23 14.17 38.21
C LEU A 35 -46.70 13.00 37.36
N ALA A 36 -47.31 11.82 37.48
CA ALA A 36 -46.93 10.66 36.67
C ALA A 36 -47.05 10.94 35.16
N ARG A 37 -48.12 11.60 34.71
CA ARG A 37 -48.30 11.98 33.30
C ARG A 37 -47.24 12.96 32.81
N ILE A 38 -46.94 14.00 33.61
CA ILE A 38 -45.90 14.97 33.28
C ILE A 38 -44.53 14.29 33.17
N MET A 39 -44.20 13.42 34.13
CA MET A 39 -42.97 12.63 34.11
C MET A 39 -42.89 11.72 32.88
N SER A 40 -43.98 11.05 32.50
CA SER A 40 -44.02 10.23 31.27
C SER A 40 -43.76 11.06 30.02
N VAL A 41 -44.37 12.24 29.88
CA VAL A 41 -44.14 13.12 28.73
C VAL A 41 -42.71 13.64 28.69
N LEU A 42 -42.17 14.07 29.84
CA LEU A 42 -40.78 14.51 29.95
C LEU A 42 -39.79 13.40 29.58
N LEU A 43 -40.05 12.16 30.00
CA LEU A 43 -39.18 11.02 29.70
C LEU A 43 -39.20 10.68 28.21
N ILE A 44 -40.37 10.76 27.55
CA ILE A 44 -40.47 10.61 26.09
C ILE A 44 -39.70 11.73 25.38
N LEU A 45 -39.89 12.98 25.78
CA LEU A 45 -39.16 14.12 25.20
C LEU A 45 -37.64 13.98 25.40
N ALA A 46 -37.20 13.53 26.57
CA ALA A 46 -35.80 13.27 26.85
C ALA A 46 -35.24 12.14 25.98
N ALA A 47 -35.98 11.05 25.77
CA ALA A 47 -35.56 9.95 24.91
C ALA A 47 -35.44 10.39 23.43
N VAL A 48 -36.43 11.15 22.93
CA VAL A 48 -36.38 11.71 21.56
C VAL A 48 -35.22 12.69 21.43
N GLY A 49 -35.03 13.57 22.42
CA GLY A 49 -33.91 14.51 22.45
C GLY A 49 -32.55 13.82 22.49
N ALA A 50 -32.41 12.74 23.27
CA ALA A 50 -31.19 11.95 23.34
C ALA A 50 -30.88 11.22 22.02
N ALA A 51 -31.89 10.62 21.39
CA ALA A 51 -31.73 9.99 20.08
C ALA A 51 -31.33 11.00 19.00
N ALA A 52 -31.96 12.19 18.99
CA ALA A 52 -31.60 13.26 18.05
C ALA A 52 -30.20 13.80 18.33
N ALA A 53 -29.82 13.98 19.60
CA ALA A 53 -28.47 14.40 19.98
C ALA A 53 -27.42 13.35 19.57
N TRP A 54 -27.73 12.06 19.72
CA TRP A 54 -26.85 10.98 19.29
C TRP A 54 -26.57 11.06 17.79
N GLU A 55 -27.62 11.12 16.98
CA GLU A 55 -27.53 11.14 15.52
C GLU A 55 -26.85 12.41 15.00
N LEU A 56 -27.18 13.58 15.56
CA LEU A 56 -26.72 14.87 15.03
C LEU A 56 -25.35 15.32 15.55
N TYR A 57 -24.90 14.82 16.71
CA TYR A 57 -23.68 15.32 17.35
C TYR A 57 -22.67 14.23 17.74
N PHE A 58 -23.13 13.05 18.16
CA PHE A 58 -22.23 12.02 18.68
C PHE A 58 -21.75 11.05 17.60
N ASP A 59 -22.60 10.63 16.67
CA ASP A 59 -22.23 9.64 15.65
C ASP A 59 -20.96 10.06 14.87
N ASP A 60 -20.96 11.30 14.35
CA ASP A 60 -19.83 11.84 13.58
C ASP A 60 -18.53 11.99 14.39
N ARG A 61 -18.61 12.12 15.72
CA ARG A 61 -17.44 12.30 16.58
C ARG A 61 -16.89 10.99 17.13
N VAL A 62 -17.78 10.06 17.48
CA VAL A 62 -17.43 8.80 18.12
C VAL A 62 -16.91 7.80 17.08
N ASN A 63 -17.47 7.81 15.87
CA ASN A 63 -17.15 6.83 14.84
C ASN A 63 -16.13 7.31 13.80
N THR A 64 -15.39 8.40 14.09
CA THR A 64 -14.36 8.92 13.18
C THR A 64 -12.96 8.90 13.79
N VAL A 65 -11.98 8.61 12.96
CA VAL A 65 -10.56 8.58 13.34
C VAL A 65 -9.75 9.46 12.38
N PRO A 66 -8.70 10.14 12.87
CA PRO A 66 -7.82 10.92 12.02
C PRO A 66 -6.92 9.99 11.20
N VAL A 67 -6.89 10.18 9.89
CA VAL A 67 -6.06 9.42 8.95
C VAL A 67 -5.35 10.37 7.99
N LEU A 68 -4.22 9.93 7.43
CA LEU A 68 -3.54 10.66 6.37
C LEU A 68 -4.08 10.25 5.01
N VAL A 69 -4.38 11.25 4.18
CA VAL A 69 -4.77 11.06 2.77
C VAL A 69 -3.81 11.80 1.86
N ALA A 70 -3.67 11.32 0.62
CA ALA A 70 -2.87 12.02 -0.39
C ALA A 70 -3.51 13.37 -0.76
N ALA A 71 -2.82 14.49 -0.54
CA ALA A 71 -3.28 15.83 -0.88
C ALA A 71 -3.27 16.09 -2.40
N ARG A 72 -2.44 15.34 -3.13
CA ARG A 72 -2.28 15.36 -4.59
C ARG A 72 -2.05 13.95 -5.13
N HIS A 73 -1.94 13.80 -6.44
CA HIS A 73 -1.48 12.55 -7.04
C HIS A 73 0.00 12.31 -6.72
N ILE A 74 0.31 11.12 -6.20
CA ILE A 74 1.67 10.71 -5.79
C ILE A 74 2.08 9.52 -6.69
N PRO A 75 3.03 9.72 -7.62
CA PRO A 75 3.52 8.65 -8.49
C PRO A 75 4.22 7.53 -7.71
N LYS A 76 4.17 6.31 -8.22
CA LYS A 76 4.94 5.18 -7.71
C LYS A 76 6.43 5.52 -7.63
N GLY A 77 7.05 5.16 -6.52
CA GLY A 77 8.48 5.35 -6.23
C GLY A 77 8.85 6.76 -5.81
N SER A 78 7.89 7.70 -5.74
CA SER A 78 8.16 9.05 -5.23
C SER A 78 8.21 9.06 -3.70
N ASP A 79 9.12 9.86 -3.14
CA ASP A 79 9.25 10.07 -1.71
C ASP A 79 8.05 10.83 -1.16
N LEU A 80 7.58 10.43 0.03
CA LEU A 80 6.45 11.06 0.70
C LEU A 80 6.93 12.26 1.52
N ASN A 81 6.50 13.46 1.12
CA ASN A 81 6.77 14.67 1.87
C ASN A 81 5.53 15.14 2.65
N PRO A 82 5.69 15.92 3.74
CA PRO A 82 4.59 16.51 4.49
C PRO A 82 3.55 17.27 3.64
N GLN A 83 3.99 17.89 2.55
CA GLN A 83 3.15 18.64 1.61
C GLN A 83 2.31 17.77 0.67
N ASP A 84 2.63 16.48 0.57
CA ASP A 84 1.93 15.53 -0.31
C ASP A 84 0.70 14.91 0.36
N VAL A 85 0.52 15.19 1.65
CA VAL A 85 -0.47 14.53 2.50
C VAL A 85 -1.26 15.54 3.30
N SER A 86 -2.49 15.17 3.65
CA SER A 86 -3.37 15.95 4.51
C SER A 86 -4.01 15.04 5.54
N GLN A 87 -4.25 15.55 6.74
CA GLN A 87 -4.94 14.80 7.78
C GLN A 87 -6.45 15.08 7.68
N VAL A 88 -7.24 14.01 7.57
CA VAL A 88 -8.71 14.09 7.51
C VAL A 88 -9.33 13.13 8.51
N ARG A 89 -10.58 13.37 8.90
CA ARG A 89 -11.34 12.43 9.72
C ARG A 89 -12.14 11.51 8.80
N ALA A 90 -11.94 10.21 8.93
CA ALA A 90 -12.67 9.19 8.18
C ALA A 90 -13.49 8.32 9.14
N ARG A 91 -14.61 7.75 8.66
CA ARG A 91 -15.40 6.80 9.45
C ARG A 91 -14.58 5.54 9.68
N LEU A 92 -14.53 5.04 10.90
CA LEU A 92 -13.68 3.90 11.30
C LEU A 92 -13.87 2.67 10.39
N GLU A 93 -15.11 2.40 9.98
CA GLU A 93 -15.48 1.30 9.08
C GLU A 93 -14.94 1.42 7.64
N THR A 94 -14.61 2.63 7.19
CA THR A 94 -14.06 2.91 5.86
C THR A 94 -12.54 2.94 5.83
N VAL A 95 -11.89 2.92 7.00
CA VAL A 95 -10.44 3.03 7.11
C VAL A 95 -9.82 1.65 6.83
N PRO A 96 -8.94 1.52 5.83
CA PRO A 96 -8.26 0.26 5.56
C PRO A 96 -7.36 -0.13 6.73
N SER A 97 -7.11 -1.44 6.88
CA SER A 97 -6.14 -1.92 7.87
C SER A 97 -4.74 -1.37 7.59
N GLY A 98 -4.03 -0.96 8.65
CA GLY A 98 -2.71 -0.36 8.52
C GLY A 98 -2.72 1.07 7.99
N ALA A 99 -3.84 1.80 8.10
CA ALA A 99 -3.88 3.23 7.79
C ALA A 99 -2.86 4.01 8.61
N VAL A 100 -2.19 4.97 7.99
CA VAL A 100 -1.19 5.82 8.63
C VAL A 100 -1.86 7.03 9.25
N TRP A 101 -1.62 7.24 10.54
CA TRP A 101 -2.23 8.31 11.35
C TRP A 101 -1.24 9.43 11.71
N ASP A 102 0.06 9.15 11.64
CA ASP A 102 1.14 10.04 12.07
C ASP A 102 2.03 10.41 10.88
N LEU A 103 2.24 11.71 10.68
CA LEU A 103 3.10 12.24 9.64
C LEU A 103 4.55 11.74 9.75
N ARG A 104 5.00 11.49 10.99
CA ARG A 104 6.36 10.99 11.26
C ARG A 104 6.57 9.58 10.74
N ALA A 105 5.52 8.77 10.63
CA ALA A 105 5.60 7.42 10.07
C ALA A 105 5.86 7.42 8.55
N LEU A 106 5.66 8.56 7.88
CA LEU A 106 5.97 8.72 6.45
C LEU A 106 7.45 9.06 6.19
N ALA A 107 8.21 9.42 7.23
CA ALA A 107 9.62 9.79 7.06
C ALA A 107 10.42 8.59 6.52
N GLY A 108 11.06 8.78 5.36
CA GLY A 108 11.82 7.72 4.69
C GLY A 108 10.93 6.67 4.00
N LYS A 109 9.64 6.95 3.80
CA LYS A 109 8.74 6.13 2.98
C LYS A 109 8.62 6.72 1.57
N ALA A 110 8.41 5.84 0.61
CA ALA A 110 8.06 6.16 -0.76
C ALA A 110 6.76 5.43 -1.15
N ALA A 111 6.09 5.92 -2.18
CA ALA A 111 4.88 5.27 -2.68
C ALA A 111 5.21 3.93 -3.36
N ALA A 112 4.67 2.81 -2.87
CA ALA A 112 4.85 1.50 -3.50
C ALA A 112 4.08 1.37 -4.83
N VAL A 113 3.01 2.14 -4.97
CA VAL A 113 2.09 2.18 -6.12
C VAL A 113 1.73 3.62 -6.48
N ASN A 114 1.02 3.84 -7.57
CA ASN A 114 0.43 5.15 -7.86
C ASN A 114 -0.71 5.43 -6.89
N ILE A 115 -0.64 6.55 -6.16
CA ILE A 115 -1.64 6.92 -5.15
C ILE A 115 -2.40 8.16 -5.64
N PRO A 116 -3.71 8.04 -5.96
CA PRO A 116 -4.52 9.17 -6.37
C PRO A 116 -4.83 10.12 -5.21
N LYS A 117 -5.12 11.39 -5.53
CA LYS A 117 -5.55 12.39 -4.55
C LYS A 117 -6.78 11.90 -3.77
N GLY A 118 -6.76 12.09 -2.46
CA GLY A 118 -7.83 11.73 -1.53
C GLY A 118 -7.79 10.28 -1.03
N MET A 119 -6.92 9.43 -1.57
CA MET A 119 -6.76 8.06 -1.08
C MET A 119 -6.13 8.05 0.32
N ILE A 120 -6.67 7.23 1.22
CA ILE A 120 -6.11 6.99 2.55
C ILE A 120 -4.78 6.26 2.40
N LEU A 121 -3.74 6.79 3.03
CA LEU A 121 -2.44 6.14 3.07
C LEU A 121 -2.49 4.99 4.06
N ALA A 122 -2.14 3.80 3.57
CA ALA A 122 -2.00 2.60 4.37
C ALA A 122 -0.63 1.97 4.10
N ASP A 123 -0.11 1.21 5.05
CA ASP A 123 1.21 0.58 4.97
C ASP A 123 1.40 -0.24 3.68
N SER A 124 0.33 -0.85 3.15
CA SER A 124 0.36 -1.62 1.90
C SER A 124 0.63 -0.78 0.64
N LEU A 125 0.44 0.54 0.72
CA LEU A 125 0.70 1.49 -0.35
C LEU A 125 2.09 2.13 -0.24
N LEU A 126 2.82 1.82 0.84
CA LEU A 126 4.09 2.43 1.19
C LEU A 126 5.22 1.42 1.10
N ASP A 127 6.39 1.88 0.69
CA ASP A 127 7.64 1.13 0.69
C ASP A 127 8.72 1.99 1.36
N ASP A 128 9.82 1.38 1.82
CA ASP A 128 10.95 2.15 2.32
C ASP A 128 11.61 2.89 1.15
N ALA A 129 11.84 4.19 1.28
CA ALA A 129 12.45 5.01 0.24
C ALA A 129 13.87 4.52 -0.08
N ALA A 130 14.63 4.17 0.96
CA ALA A 130 15.98 3.63 0.85
C ALA A 130 16.01 2.14 1.18
N ILE A 131 16.94 1.40 0.55
CA ILE A 131 17.19 0.01 0.94
C ILE A 131 17.92 -0.01 2.28
N VAL A 132 17.24 -0.52 3.31
CA VAL A 132 17.85 -0.71 4.64
C VAL A 132 18.68 -1.99 4.64
N LEU A 133 19.99 -1.85 4.88
CA LEU A 133 20.90 -3.00 4.99
C LEU A 133 20.55 -3.85 6.22
N LYS A 134 20.48 -5.16 6.04
CA LYS A 134 20.43 -6.11 7.16
C LYS A 134 21.83 -6.24 7.80
N PRO A 135 21.93 -6.64 9.08
CA PRO A 135 23.23 -6.88 9.71
C PRO A 135 24.12 -7.80 8.86
N GLY A 136 25.35 -7.36 8.58
CA GLY A 136 26.31 -8.10 7.75
C GLY A 136 26.19 -7.89 6.24
N GLN A 137 25.21 -7.10 5.78
CA GLN A 137 25.14 -6.62 4.40
C GLN A 137 25.93 -5.32 4.23
N ILE A 138 26.45 -5.12 3.04
CA ILE A 138 27.21 -3.95 2.60
C ILE A 138 26.67 -3.48 1.24
N TYR A 139 26.88 -2.20 0.95
CA TYR A 139 26.83 -1.71 -0.41
C TYR A 139 28.13 -2.09 -1.12
N ALA A 140 28.01 -2.92 -2.14
CA ALA A 140 29.12 -3.52 -2.85
C ALA A 140 29.16 -2.97 -4.29
N PRO A 141 30.12 -2.09 -4.62
CA PRO A 141 30.27 -1.60 -5.98
C PRO A 141 30.78 -2.72 -6.89
N VAL A 142 30.11 -2.90 -8.03
CA VAL A 142 30.58 -3.73 -9.15
C VAL A 142 31.22 -2.79 -10.17
N PRO A 143 32.56 -2.84 -10.33
CA PRO A 143 33.25 -2.05 -11.32
C PRO A 143 32.75 -2.33 -12.74
N GLY A 144 32.63 -1.29 -13.57
CA GLY A 144 32.11 -1.42 -14.94
C GLY A 144 32.87 -2.44 -15.79
N GLN A 145 34.18 -2.60 -15.59
CA GLN A 145 34.99 -3.59 -16.30
C GLN A 145 34.64 -5.05 -15.97
N TRP A 146 33.97 -5.30 -14.83
CA TRP A 146 33.44 -6.62 -14.49
C TRP A 146 32.08 -6.89 -15.15
N ILE A 147 31.41 -5.87 -15.68
CA ILE A 147 30.08 -5.99 -16.27
C ILE A 147 30.23 -6.37 -17.75
N PHE A 148 29.62 -7.47 -18.15
CA PHE A 148 29.48 -7.85 -19.55
C PHE A 148 28.19 -7.28 -20.14
N ALA A 149 27.06 -7.51 -19.46
CA ALA A 149 25.76 -7.01 -19.87
C ALA A 149 24.87 -6.75 -18.65
N VAL A 150 24.06 -5.69 -18.75
CA VAL A 150 23.07 -5.30 -17.74
C VAL A 150 21.83 -4.77 -18.45
N PRO A 151 20.60 -5.03 -17.96
CA PRO A 151 19.41 -4.46 -18.56
C PRO A 151 19.46 -2.93 -18.45
N GLY A 152 19.24 -2.21 -19.55
CA GLY A 152 19.25 -0.73 -19.53
C GLY A 152 18.16 -0.12 -18.64
N SER A 153 17.09 -0.87 -18.43
CA SER A 153 15.99 -0.54 -17.52
C SER A 153 16.28 -0.83 -16.05
N LEU A 154 17.48 -1.33 -15.69
CA LEU A 154 17.81 -1.66 -14.31
C LEU A 154 17.73 -0.41 -13.42
N ARG A 155 17.07 -0.52 -12.27
CA ARG A 155 16.90 0.57 -11.30
C ARG A 155 17.26 0.10 -9.90
N GLN A 156 17.41 1.09 -9.01
CA GLN A 156 17.44 0.86 -7.56
C GLN A 156 16.21 0.03 -7.12
N LYS A 157 16.44 -0.88 -6.16
CA LYS A 157 15.52 -1.89 -5.60
C LYS A 157 15.16 -3.06 -6.51
N ASP A 158 15.54 -3.07 -7.78
CA ASP A 158 15.33 -4.26 -8.61
C ASP A 158 16.11 -5.45 -8.00
N ILE A 159 15.54 -6.65 -8.11
CA ILE A 159 16.15 -7.90 -7.68
C ILE A 159 16.70 -8.61 -8.91
N VAL A 160 17.98 -8.98 -8.86
CA VAL A 160 18.70 -9.56 -9.99
C VAL A 160 19.31 -10.92 -9.67
N SER A 161 19.49 -11.69 -10.73
CA SER A 161 20.37 -12.85 -10.79
C SER A 161 21.64 -12.49 -11.56
N ILE A 162 22.78 -12.98 -11.09
CA ILE A 162 24.10 -12.65 -11.63
C ILE A 162 24.71 -13.92 -12.19
N TYR A 163 25.12 -13.88 -13.44
CA TYR A 163 25.77 -14.98 -14.15
C TYR A 163 27.19 -14.61 -14.54
N THR A 164 28.05 -15.61 -14.74
CA THR A 164 29.44 -15.40 -15.15
C THR A 164 29.67 -15.79 -16.60
N VAL A 165 30.46 -14.98 -17.32
CA VAL A 165 30.95 -15.27 -18.67
C VAL A 165 32.47 -15.16 -18.67
N PRO A 166 33.21 -16.20 -19.11
CA PRO A 166 34.67 -16.11 -19.24
C PRO A 166 35.09 -15.00 -20.21
N ALA A 167 36.10 -14.18 -19.86
CA ALA A 167 36.56 -13.07 -20.71
C ALA A 167 36.94 -13.51 -22.12
N LYS A 168 37.54 -14.69 -22.28
CA LYS A 168 37.87 -15.25 -23.61
C LYS A 168 36.63 -15.46 -24.48
N ALA A 169 35.51 -15.91 -23.88
CA ALA A 169 34.24 -16.05 -24.59
C ALA A 169 33.62 -14.67 -24.89
N ALA A 170 33.81 -13.69 -24.00
CA ALA A 170 33.36 -12.32 -24.17
C ALA A 170 34.11 -11.56 -25.28
N GLU A 171 35.40 -11.84 -25.50
CA GLU A 171 36.22 -11.22 -26.55
C GLU A 171 35.98 -11.80 -27.95
N THR A 172 35.62 -13.09 -28.03
CA THR A 172 35.47 -13.81 -29.31
C THR A 172 34.20 -13.40 -30.07
N ARG A 173 33.28 -12.69 -29.42
CA ARG A 173 32.11 -12.11 -30.10
C ARG A 173 32.01 -10.63 -29.79
N SER A 174 32.50 -9.80 -30.70
CA SER A 174 31.81 -8.55 -31.03
C SER A 174 30.41 -8.93 -31.53
N ILE A 175 29.49 -9.25 -30.63
CA ILE A 175 28.10 -9.49 -31.00
C ILE A 175 27.62 -8.14 -31.58
N PRO A 176 27.25 -8.07 -32.86
CA PRO A 176 26.68 -6.85 -33.42
C PRO A 176 25.45 -6.47 -32.56
N GLY A 177 25.55 -5.40 -31.77
CA GLY A 177 24.51 -4.95 -30.85
C GLY A 177 24.85 -4.98 -29.35
N LEU A 178 25.98 -5.54 -28.90
CA LEU A 178 26.38 -5.55 -27.48
C LEU A 178 27.72 -4.85 -27.17
N THR A 179 28.46 -4.41 -28.19
CA THR A 179 29.65 -3.57 -27.99
C THR A 179 29.28 -2.09 -28.02
N GLY A 180 29.20 -1.47 -26.85
CA GLY A 180 29.69 -0.11 -26.61
C GLY A 180 28.94 1.10 -27.19
N GLU A 181 28.10 0.98 -28.21
CA GLU A 181 27.42 2.15 -28.80
C GLU A 181 25.95 1.86 -29.10
N ASN A 182 25.10 2.20 -28.12
CA ASN A 182 23.85 2.92 -28.36
C ASN A 182 22.90 2.39 -29.44
N ARG A 183 22.49 1.11 -29.40
CA ARG A 183 21.30 0.60 -30.13
C ARG A 183 20.59 -0.54 -29.40
N TYR A 184 19.93 -0.23 -28.29
CA TYR A 184 18.81 -1.04 -27.79
C TYR A 184 17.50 -0.38 -28.23
N SER A 185 17.21 -0.49 -29.52
CA SER A 185 15.89 -0.24 -30.08
C SER A 185 15.67 -1.29 -31.15
N GLY A 186 15.11 -2.45 -30.76
CA GLY A 186 14.55 -3.40 -31.72
C GLY A 186 15.02 -4.85 -31.65
N ILE A 187 15.90 -5.26 -30.74
CA ILE A 187 16.16 -6.69 -30.52
C ILE A 187 15.18 -7.18 -29.45
N ALA A 188 14.21 -7.99 -29.86
CA ALA A 188 13.30 -8.65 -28.95
C ALA A 188 14.10 -9.43 -27.90
N ASN A 189 13.68 -9.37 -26.63
CA ASN A 189 14.31 -10.03 -25.48
C ASN A 189 14.63 -11.53 -25.73
N THR A 190 13.96 -12.16 -26.69
CA THR A 190 14.07 -13.56 -27.09
C THR A 190 15.42 -13.97 -27.69
N ASP A 191 16.13 -13.08 -28.39
CA ASP A 191 17.35 -13.44 -29.12
C ASP A 191 18.63 -13.39 -28.27
N LEU A 192 18.59 -12.65 -27.15
CA LEU A 192 19.68 -12.67 -26.15
C LEU A 192 19.62 -13.89 -25.22
N GLU A 193 18.41 -14.40 -24.94
CA GLU A 193 18.22 -15.59 -24.13
C GLU A 193 18.78 -16.85 -24.80
N THR A 194 18.76 -16.95 -26.14
CA THR A 194 19.22 -18.17 -26.83
C THR A 194 20.71 -18.17 -27.16
N GLY A 195 21.32 -17.03 -27.48
CA GLY A 195 22.72 -16.96 -27.91
C GLY A 195 23.76 -16.85 -26.78
N VAL A 196 23.37 -16.26 -25.64
CA VAL A 196 24.27 -15.98 -24.51
C VAL A 196 24.20 -17.08 -23.45
N MET A 197 23.03 -17.70 -23.24
CA MET A 197 22.85 -18.80 -22.28
C MET A 197 23.68 -20.04 -22.63
N GLN A 198 24.14 -20.18 -23.88
CA GLN A 198 25.03 -21.26 -24.29
C GLN A 198 26.40 -21.23 -23.56
N TYR A 199 26.81 -20.08 -23.03
CA TYR A 199 28.07 -19.91 -22.29
C TYR A 199 27.88 -19.68 -20.79
N VAL A 200 26.63 -19.65 -20.34
CA VAL A 200 26.28 -19.63 -18.92
C VAL A 200 26.38 -21.07 -18.42
N TYR A 201 27.62 -21.50 -18.15
CA TYR A 201 27.88 -22.82 -17.59
C TYR A 201 27.56 -22.83 -16.10
N GLY A 202 26.51 -23.58 -15.73
CA GLY A 202 26.01 -23.60 -14.37
C GLY A 202 25.14 -22.38 -14.08
N GLY A 203 24.17 -22.53 -13.18
CA GLY A 203 23.23 -21.48 -12.84
C GLY A 203 23.90 -20.18 -12.35
N PRO A 204 23.10 -19.18 -11.96
CA PRO A 204 23.64 -17.90 -11.53
C PRO A 204 24.57 -18.06 -10.33
N VAL A 205 25.67 -17.31 -10.33
CA VAL A 205 26.63 -17.28 -9.23
C VAL A 205 26.02 -16.67 -7.98
N LEU A 206 25.08 -15.74 -8.14
CA LEU A 206 24.27 -15.17 -7.07
C LEU A 206 22.85 -14.95 -7.58
N GLN A 207 21.85 -15.22 -6.73
CA GLN A 207 20.43 -14.96 -6.99
C GLN A 207 19.84 -14.07 -5.91
N GLY A 208 18.75 -13.37 -6.24
CA GLY A 208 17.99 -12.61 -5.26
C GLY A 208 18.76 -11.40 -4.71
N VAL A 209 19.66 -10.83 -5.51
CA VAL A 209 20.50 -9.71 -5.09
C VAL A 209 19.75 -8.40 -5.34
N ALA A 210 19.61 -7.57 -4.32
CA ALA A 210 19.00 -6.25 -4.48
C ALA A 210 20.01 -5.24 -5.03
N VAL A 211 19.56 -4.41 -5.96
CA VAL A 211 20.34 -3.31 -6.54
C VAL A 211 20.19 -2.07 -5.68
N ALA A 212 21.27 -1.61 -5.08
CA ALA A 212 21.30 -0.39 -4.26
C ALA A 212 21.29 0.87 -5.11
N HIS A 213 22.15 0.93 -6.13
CA HIS A 213 22.28 2.09 -7.00
C HIS A 213 22.65 1.66 -8.42
N VAL A 214 22.16 2.40 -9.40
CA VAL A 214 22.56 2.28 -10.80
C VAL A 214 22.98 3.65 -11.30
N LYS A 215 24.26 3.79 -11.67
CA LYS A 215 24.84 5.09 -12.06
C LYS A 215 25.22 5.10 -13.53
N ASP A 216 24.93 6.22 -14.19
CA ASP A 216 25.40 6.51 -15.54
C ASP A 216 26.90 6.88 -15.55
N SER A 217 27.46 7.08 -16.74
CA SER A 217 28.85 7.51 -16.92
C SER A 217 29.16 8.91 -16.36
N ALA A 218 28.13 9.72 -16.09
CA ALA A 218 28.23 11.01 -15.42
C ALA A 218 28.05 10.91 -13.89
N ASN A 219 28.06 9.69 -13.34
CA ASN A 219 27.88 9.40 -11.91
C ASN A 219 26.52 9.89 -11.36
N ARG A 220 25.48 9.90 -12.19
CA ARG A 220 24.10 10.23 -11.80
C ARG A 220 23.27 8.96 -11.72
N GLU A 221 22.36 8.90 -10.74
CA GLU A 221 21.41 7.79 -10.62
C GLU A 221 20.52 7.73 -11.87
N VAL A 222 20.39 6.54 -12.46
CA VAL A 222 19.56 6.34 -13.64
C VAL A 222 18.08 6.43 -13.22
N LYS A 223 17.45 7.57 -13.55
CA LYS A 223 16.03 7.83 -13.34
C LYS A 223 15.25 7.65 -14.64
N PRO A 224 13.94 7.33 -14.59
CA PRO A 224 13.09 7.41 -15.78
C PRO A 224 13.07 8.84 -16.33
N VAL A 225 13.07 8.98 -17.65
CA VAL A 225 13.04 10.28 -18.35
C VAL A 225 11.69 10.98 -18.15
N ASP A 226 10.63 10.20 -17.89
CA ASP A 226 9.27 10.70 -17.71
C ASP A 226 8.56 9.89 -16.62
N GLN A 227 7.89 10.54 -15.67
CA GLN A 227 7.18 9.86 -14.55
C GLN A 227 5.92 9.11 -15.02
N SER A 228 5.59 9.20 -16.31
CA SER A 228 4.34 8.72 -16.91
C SER A 228 4.49 7.57 -17.92
N ARG A 229 5.72 7.16 -18.30
CA ARG A 229 5.93 6.09 -19.29
C ARG A 229 6.87 4.98 -18.84
N GLN A 230 6.61 3.81 -19.40
CA GLN A 230 7.23 2.51 -19.17
C GLN A 230 8.76 2.56 -19.14
N ARG A 231 9.35 1.60 -18.42
CA ARG A 231 10.78 1.40 -18.12
C ARG A 231 11.73 1.39 -19.33
N ASP A 232 11.22 1.54 -20.55
CA ASP A 232 11.93 1.31 -21.81
C ASP A 232 12.79 2.51 -22.26
N ASP A 233 12.55 3.69 -21.69
CA ASP A 233 13.28 4.93 -22.04
C ASP A 233 14.40 5.25 -21.03
N ALA A 234 15.42 4.39 -20.94
CA ALA A 234 16.61 4.67 -20.12
C ALA A 234 17.68 5.42 -20.92
N THR A 235 17.98 6.68 -20.58
CA THR A 235 18.88 7.57 -21.36
C THR A 235 20.37 7.47 -21.02
N GLY A 236 20.83 6.42 -20.33
CA GLY A 236 22.23 6.34 -19.86
C GLY A 236 22.84 4.96 -20.01
N THR A 237 24.07 4.89 -20.52
CA THR A 237 24.91 3.70 -20.41
C THR A 237 25.26 3.49 -18.94
N ILE A 238 24.81 2.37 -18.38
CA ILE A 238 25.11 2.00 -16.99
C ILE A 238 26.63 1.81 -16.86
N ALA A 239 27.27 2.66 -16.07
CA ALA A 239 28.71 2.62 -15.86
C ALA A 239 29.10 1.89 -14.57
N GLN A 240 28.22 1.95 -13.57
CA GLN A 240 28.45 1.35 -12.26
C GLN A 240 27.14 0.86 -11.65
N VAL A 241 27.18 -0.36 -11.10
CA VAL A 241 26.08 -0.94 -10.32
C VAL A 241 26.58 -1.16 -8.90
N GLU A 242 25.77 -0.79 -7.92
CA GLU A 242 26.02 -1.07 -6.52
C GLU A 242 24.96 -2.05 -6.02
N LEU A 243 25.41 -3.11 -5.36
CA LEU A 243 24.57 -4.23 -4.94
C LEU A 243 24.51 -4.29 -3.42
N VAL A 244 23.41 -4.80 -2.88
CA VAL A 244 23.31 -5.16 -1.46
C VAL A 244 23.74 -6.62 -1.31
N LEU A 245 24.94 -6.82 -0.76
CA LEU A 245 25.57 -8.15 -0.63
C LEU A 245 26.11 -8.36 0.78
N THR A 246 26.28 -9.62 1.20
CA THR A 246 27.18 -9.93 2.32
C THR A 246 28.65 -9.86 1.89
N ASN A 247 29.57 -9.75 2.85
CA ASN A 247 31.00 -9.81 2.57
C ASN A 247 31.40 -11.09 1.81
N ASP A 248 30.79 -12.23 2.13
CA ASP A 248 31.09 -13.50 1.47
C ASP A 248 30.58 -13.53 0.03
N GLN A 249 29.39 -13.01 -0.23
CA GLN A 249 28.86 -12.88 -1.59
C GLN A 249 29.73 -11.94 -2.43
N TYR A 250 30.17 -10.81 -1.86
CA TYR A 250 31.07 -9.90 -2.58
C TYR A 250 32.41 -10.55 -2.90
N ARG A 251 32.98 -11.33 -1.97
CA ARG A 251 34.20 -12.12 -2.22
C ARG A 251 34.03 -13.15 -3.33
N VAL A 252 32.85 -13.75 -3.46
CA VAL A 252 32.55 -14.66 -4.58
C VAL A 252 32.65 -13.92 -5.91
N LEU A 253 32.04 -12.73 -6.03
CA LEU A 253 32.15 -11.92 -7.25
C LEU A 253 33.60 -11.49 -7.50
N GLN A 254 34.31 -11.00 -6.48
CA GLN A 254 35.72 -10.62 -6.61
C GLN A 254 36.58 -11.78 -7.14
N ARG A 255 36.44 -12.98 -6.58
CA ARG A 255 37.18 -14.16 -7.03
C ARG A 255 36.84 -14.52 -8.48
N LYS A 256 35.56 -14.49 -8.87
CA LYS A 256 35.15 -14.74 -10.26
C LYS A 256 35.69 -13.71 -11.24
N ALA A 257 35.74 -12.45 -10.85
CA ALA A 257 36.35 -11.40 -11.65
C ALA A 257 37.88 -11.58 -11.78
N LEU A 258 38.57 -11.98 -10.70
CA LEU A 258 40.00 -12.29 -10.72
C LEU A 258 40.34 -13.53 -11.58
N GLU A 259 39.43 -14.49 -11.68
CA GLU A 259 39.50 -15.62 -12.63
C GLU A 259 39.30 -15.18 -14.10
N GLY A 260 39.08 -13.88 -14.34
CA GLY A 260 38.85 -13.32 -15.66
C GLY A 260 37.41 -13.48 -16.15
N ASN A 261 36.44 -13.70 -15.26
CA ASN A 261 35.02 -13.68 -15.67
C ASN A 261 34.45 -12.26 -15.63
N LYS A 262 33.46 -12.02 -16.48
CA LYS A 262 32.58 -10.86 -16.44
C LYS A 262 31.16 -11.29 -16.07
N PHE A 263 30.30 -10.33 -15.71
CA PHE A 263 28.99 -10.58 -15.15
C PHE A 263 27.86 -10.16 -16.08
N ILE A 264 26.85 -11.00 -16.17
CA ILE A 264 25.55 -10.69 -16.77
C ILE A 264 24.55 -10.55 -15.65
N PHE A 265 23.80 -9.45 -15.68
CA PHE A 265 22.67 -9.22 -14.77
C PHE A 265 21.38 -9.57 -15.51
N THR A 266 20.52 -10.33 -14.87
CA THR A 266 19.15 -10.57 -15.35
C THR A 266 18.16 -10.25 -14.25
N TYR A 267 16.93 -9.90 -14.63
CA TYR A 267 15.85 -9.85 -13.66
C TYR A 267 15.56 -11.25 -13.11
N ASN A 268 15.04 -11.27 -11.89
CA ASN A 268 14.45 -12.47 -11.31
C ASN A 268 12.93 -12.49 -11.53
#